data_AF-A0A7W1R7X2-F1
#
_entry.id   AF-A0A7W1R7X2-F1
#
_cell.length_a   1.000
_cell.length_b   1.000
_cell.length_c   1.000
_cell.angle_alpha   90.00
_cell.angle_beta   90.00
_cell.angle_gamma   90.00
#
_symmetry.space_group_name_H-M   'P 1'
#
loop_
_entity.id
_entity.type
_entity.pdbx_description
1 polymer ?
#
loop_
_entity_poly.entity_id
_entity_poly.type
_entity_poly.pdbx_seq_one_letter_code
_entity_poly.pdbx_strand_id
1 'polypeptide(L)' 'MDFTELVDLASERLGGAVLIANDDFFAPKENLLKASQPIFIEGKYTDLGKWMDGWESRRRRTPGFDWCIIRLGLAGLI' A
#
# COMPACT_ATOMS: atom_id res chain seq x y z
N MET A 1 -17.41 7.27 18.48
CA MET A 1 -17.13 6.69 17.17
C MET A 1 -15.71 6.18 17.22
N ASP A 2 -15.56 4.89 17.00
CA ASP A 2 -14.25 4.31 16.80
C ASP A 2 -13.74 4.68 15.39
N PHE A 3 -12.43 4.84 15.20
CA PHE A 3 -11.90 5.26 13.89
C PHE A 3 -12.19 4.22 12.79
N THR A 4 -12.38 2.95 13.16
CA THR A 4 -12.76 1.89 12.20
C THR A 4 -14.20 2.02 11.70
N GLU A 5 -15.02 2.86 12.34
CA GLU A 5 -16.37 3.21 11.89
C GLU A 5 -16.38 4.41 10.93
N LEU A 6 -15.25 5.12 10.78
CA LEU A 6 -15.12 6.26 9.87
C LEU A 6 -14.82 5.81 8.44
N VAL A 7 -15.02 6.73 7.49
CA VAL A 7 -14.73 6.49 6.07
C VAL A 7 -13.21 6.45 5.85
N ASP A 8 -12.72 5.38 5.23
CA ASP A 8 -11.35 5.30 4.74
C ASP A 8 -11.19 6.14 3.46
N LEU A 9 -10.73 7.38 3.62
CA LEU A 9 -10.48 8.32 2.52
C LEU A 9 -9.36 7.89 1.56
N ALA A 10 -8.49 6.96 1.97
CA ALA A 10 -7.41 6.45 1.13
C ALA A 10 -7.84 5.26 0.25
N SER A 11 -8.99 4.64 0.55
CA SER A 11 -9.48 3.47 -0.16
C SER A 11 -9.57 3.67 -1.68
N GLU A 12 -9.14 2.65 -2.44
CA GLU A 12 -9.30 2.62 -3.90
C GLU A 12 -10.78 2.74 -4.31
N ARG A 13 -11.72 2.29 -3.47
CA ARG A 13 -13.18 2.36 -3.74
C ARG A 13 -13.69 3.79 -3.85
N LEU A 14 -12.99 4.73 -3.21
CA LEU A 14 -13.30 6.16 -3.28
C LEU A 14 -12.43 6.90 -4.31
N GLY A 15 -11.60 6.17 -5.08
CA GLY A 15 -10.64 6.77 -6.02
C GLY A 15 -9.35 7.26 -5.38
N GLY A 16 -9.04 6.79 -4.16
CA GLY A 16 -7.73 6.95 -3.55
C GLY A 16 -6.65 6.29 -4.40
N ALA A 17 -5.49 6.94 -4.51
CA ALA A 17 -4.42 6.47 -5.39
C ALA A 17 -3.04 6.78 -4.81
N VAL A 18 -2.11 5.83 -4.91
CA VAL A 18 -0.70 6.09 -4.64
C VAL A 18 -0.11 6.83 -5.83
N LEU A 19 0.46 8.01 -5.59
CA LEU A 19 1.08 8.83 -6.62
C LEU A 19 2.51 8.40 -6.91
N ILE A 20 3.26 8.12 -5.85
CA ILE A 20 4.68 7.74 -5.92
C ILE A 20 5.09 7.04 -4.64
N ALA A 21 6.09 6.16 -4.74
CA ALA A 21 6.87 5.66 -3.60
C ALA A 21 8.36 5.78 -3.94
N ASN A 22 9.21 5.81 -2.91
CA ASN A 22 10.65 5.82 -3.13
C ASN A 22 11.22 4.46 -3.54
N ASP A 23 10.54 3.36 -3.18
CA ASP A 23 10.89 2.00 -3.55
C ASP A 23 9.63 1.11 -3.49
N ASP A 24 9.33 0.38 -4.56
CA ASP A 24 8.23 -0.59 -4.67
C ASP A 24 8.69 -1.91 -5.31
N PHE A 25 9.95 -2.29 -5.04
CA PHE A 25 10.63 -3.37 -5.75
C PHE A 25 9.99 -4.75 -5.58
N PHE A 26 9.67 -5.19 -4.36
CA PHE A 26 9.17 -6.56 -4.15
C PHE A 26 7.67 -6.68 -4.34
N ALA A 27 6.92 -5.65 -3.93
CA ALA A 27 5.49 -5.62 -4.13
C ALA A 27 5.00 -4.18 -4.34
N PRO A 28 4.05 -3.96 -5.27
CA PRO A 28 3.65 -2.63 -5.71
C PRO A 28 2.92 -1.85 -4.61
N LYS A 29 3.25 -0.55 -4.51
CA LYS A 29 2.66 0.40 -3.56
C LYS A 29 1.13 0.48 -3.65
N GLU A 30 0.55 0.27 -4.83
CA GLU A 30 -0.90 0.30 -5.09
C GLU A 30 -1.66 -0.74 -4.25
N ASN A 31 -1.01 -1.83 -3.85
CA ASN A 31 -1.63 -2.84 -2.99
C ASN A 31 -2.07 -2.30 -1.62
N LEU A 32 -1.48 -1.19 -1.13
CA LEU A 32 -1.85 -0.58 0.16
C LEU A 32 -3.32 -0.13 0.21
N LEU A 33 -3.89 0.26 -0.93
CA LEU A 33 -5.20 0.90 -1.00
C LEU A 33 -6.30 -0.10 -1.40
N LYS A 34 -5.93 -1.38 -1.60
CA LYS A 34 -6.89 -2.42 -1.94
C LYS A 34 -7.92 -2.57 -0.83
N ALA A 35 -9.18 -2.63 -1.23
CA ALA A 35 -10.27 -2.77 -0.27
C ALA A 35 -10.55 -4.23 0.13
N SER A 36 -9.89 -5.20 -0.52
CA SER A 36 -9.92 -6.60 -0.13
C SER A 36 -8.99 -6.86 1.05
N GLN A 37 -9.29 -7.89 1.84
CA GLN A 37 -8.35 -8.38 2.84
C GLN A 37 -7.08 -8.91 2.16
N PRO A 38 -5.89 -8.72 2.77
CA PRO A 38 -4.66 -9.24 2.21
C PRO A 38 -4.67 -10.76 2.20
N ILE A 39 -4.22 -11.36 1.10
CA ILE A 39 -4.12 -12.81 0.96
C ILE A 39 -2.67 -13.28 0.98
N PHE A 40 -2.45 -14.47 1.56
CA PHE A 40 -1.20 -15.19 1.46
C PHE A 40 -1.36 -16.39 0.54
N ILE A 41 -0.46 -16.53 -0.43
CA ILE A 41 -0.45 -17.67 -1.35
C ILE A 41 0.88 -18.39 -1.20
N GLU A 42 0.84 -19.57 -0.59
CA GLU A 42 2.02 -20.41 -0.42
C GLU A 42 2.60 -20.80 -1.80
N GLY A 43 3.93 -20.74 -1.93
CA GLY A 43 4.63 -21.11 -3.16
C GLY A 43 4.49 -20.14 -4.33
N LYS A 44 3.84 -18.97 -4.15
CA LYS A 44 3.72 -17.96 -5.21
C LYS A 44 4.91 -16.99 -5.21
N TYR A 45 5.54 -16.88 -6.38
CA TYR A 45 6.68 -16.00 -6.61
C TYR A 45 6.45 -15.17 -7.89
N THR A 46 7.12 -14.02 -7.94
CA THR A 46 7.29 -13.17 -9.11
C THR A 46 8.75 -13.19 -9.53
N ASP A 47 9.09 -12.55 -10.65
CA ASP A 47 10.49 -12.38 -11.08
C ASP A 47 11.35 -11.61 -10.06
N LEU A 48 10.71 -10.90 -9.12
CA LEU A 48 11.38 -10.07 -8.12
C LEU A 48 11.45 -10.73 -6.73
N GLY A 49 10.82 -11.90 -6.54
CA GLY A 49 10.82 -12.60 -5.24
C GLY A 49 9.46 -13.17 -4.86
N LYS A 50 9.26 -13.46 -3.57
CA LYS A 50 7.99 -13.98 -3.06
C LYS A 50 6.88 -12.96 -3.35
N TRP A 51 5.75 -13.44 -3.87
CA TRP A 51 4.61 -12.56 -4.08
C TRP A 51 3.97 -12.17 -2.75
N MET A 52 3.70 -10.88 -2.56
CA MET A 52 3.05 -10.34 -1.37
C MET A 52 1.83 -9.52 -1.76
N ASP A 53 0.74 -9.67 -1.00
CA ASP A 53 -0.45 -8.80 -1.11
C ASP A 53 -0.31 -7.60 -0.18
N GLY A 54 0.63 -6.73 -0.54
CA GLY A 54 0.99 -5.53 0.21
C GLY A 54 2.03 -4.72 -0.56
N TRP A 55 2.61 -3.71 0.09
CA TRP A 55 3.74 -2.96 -0.43
C TRP A 55 5.02 -3.41 0.26
N GLU A 56 6.06 -3.71 -0.51
CA GLU A 56 7.33 -4.18 0.03
C GLU A 56 8.51 -3.58 -0.75
N SER A 57 9.38 -2.88 -0.02
CA SER A 57 10.60 -2.25 -0.51
C SER A 57 11.82 -3.15 -0.31
N ARG A 58 12.94 -2.82 -0.98
CA ARG A 58 14.22 -3.47 -0.68
C ARG A 58 14.73 -3.14 0.72
N ARG A 59 15.46 -4.09 1.30
CA ARG A 59 16.17 -3.85 2.57
C ARG A 59 17.15 -2.68 2.42
N ARG A 60 16.86 -1.60 3.12
CA ARG A 60 17.70 -0.40 3.17
C ARG A 60 18.94 -0.62 4.05
N ARG A 61 20.10 -0.10 3.60
CA ARG A 61 21.39 -0.13 4.34
C ARG A 61 21.95 1.28 4.61
N THR A 62 21.14 2.30 4.35
CA THR A 62 21.44 3.72 4.56
C THR A 62 20.42 4.33 5.52
N PRO A 63 20.76 5.41 6.26
CA PRO A 63 19.80 6.09 7.13
C PRO A 63 18.54 6.58 6.40
N GLY A 64 17.42 6.65 7.11
CA GLY A 64 16.13 7.15 6.62
C GLY A 64 15.04 6.08 6.61
N PHE A 65 13.95 6.37 5.89
CA PHE A 65 12.75 5.54 5.82
C PHE A 65 12.22 5.45 4.38
N ASP A 66 11.48 4.38 4.11
CA ASP A 66 10.69 4.26 2.88
C ASP A 66 9.35 4.97 3.07
N TRP A 67 8.85 5.55 1.98
CA TRP A 67 7.67 6.40 1.98
C TRP A 67 6.89 6.25 0.67
N CYS A 68 5.58 6.49 0.75
CA CYS A 68 4.72 6.67 -0.39
C CYS A 68 3.84 7.91 -0.19
N ILE A 69 3.44 8.55 -1.29
CA ILE A 69 2.54 9.69 -1.30
C ILE A 69 1.20 9.22 -1.85
N ILE A 70 0.14 9.38 -1.07
CA ILE A 70 -1.22 8.97 -1.42
C ILE A 70 -2.08 10.20 -1.64
N ARG A 71 -2.80 10.24 -2.77
CA ARG A 71 -3.92 11.14 -2.99
C ARG A 71 -5.18 10.49 -2.44
N LEU A 72 -5.85 11.17 -1.52
CA LEU A 72 -7.15 10.73 -1.03
C LEU A 72 -8.21 10.73 -2.14
N GLY A 73 -9.19 9.85 -2.01
CA GLY A 73 -10.29 9.72 -2.97
C GLY A 73 -11.29 10.87 -2.86
N LEU A 74 -11.48 11.40 -1.65
CA LEU A 74 -12.40 12.49 -1.33
C LEU A 74 -11.72 13.52 -0.41
N ALA A 75 -12.24 14.75 -0.42
CA ALA A 75 -11.91 15.72 0.62
C ALA A 75 -12.51 15.28 1.97
N GLY A 76 -11.79 15.52 3.07
CA GLY A 76 -12.24 15.17 4.40
C GLY A 76 -11.37 15.75 5.51
N LEU A 77 -11.68 15.36 6.74
CA LEU A 77 -10.95 15.73 7.95
C LEU A 77 -10.33 14.46 8.54
N ILE A 78 -9.09 14.57 9.01
CA ILE A 78 -8.31 13.50 9.64
C ILE A 78 -8.10 13.85 11.11
#